data_AF-A0A536GI44-F1
#
_entry.id   AF-A0A536GI44-F1
#
_cell.length_a   1.000
_cell.length_b   1.000
_cell.length_c   1.000
_cell.angle_alpha   90.00
_cell.angle_beta   90.00
_cell.angle_gamma   90.00
#
_symmetry.space_group_name_H-M   'P 1'
#
loop_
_entity.id
_entity.type
_entity.pdbx_description
1 polymer ?
#
loop_
_entity_poly.entity_id
_entity_poly.type
_entity_poly.pdbx_seq_one_letter_code
_entity_poly.pdbx_strand_id
1 'polypeptide(L)'
;MIRNTVVHLNGEQPLLADLYDMPTNGDVSLVCTNVRMLDGKKPLFVDRSDSVFVFPYIHIRFLEIMAAAAPGLAGASDDTAVVAAGPRTGDDDLDGDADLELDEDFLRRIREV
;
A
#
# COMPACT_ATOMS: atom_id res chain seq x y z
N MET A 1 0.57 -20.57 4.82
CA MET A 1 0.97 -19.72 3.67
C MET A 1 0.14 -18.45 3.68
N ILE A 2 0.83 -17.33 3.81
CA ILE A 2 0.27 -15.97 3.84
C ILE A 2 0.34 -15.45 2.40
N ARG A 3 -0.81 -15.10 1.81
CA ARG A 3 -0.89 -14.69 0.41
C ARG A 3 -0.87 -13.18 0.26
N ASN A 4 -0.42 -12.71 -0.89
CA ASN A 4 -0.50 -11.30 -1.29
C ASN A 4 0.14 -10.34 -0.29
N THR A 5 1.29 -10.73 0.29
CA THR A 5 2.11 -9.80 1.06
C THR A 5 2.80 -8.84 0.10
N VAL A 6 2.81 -7.55 0.43
CA VAL A 6 3.53 -6.55 -0.36
C VAL A 6 4.92 -6.35 0.24
N VAL A 7 5.94 -6.52 -0.58
CA VAL A 7 7.35 -6.35 -0.22
C VAL A 7 7.82 -5.01 -0.76
N HIS A 8 8.09 -4.06 0.13
CA HIS A 8 8.60 -2.74 -0.24
C HIS A 8 10.11 -2.76 -0.17
N LEU A 9 10.77 -2.73 -1.32
CA LEU A 9 12.23 -2.74 -1.42
C LEU A 9 12.82 -1.32 -1.42
N ASN A 10 14.07 -1.20 -1.02
CA ASN A 10 14.80 0.06 -1.00
C ASN A 10 15.08 0.57 -2.42
N GLY A 11 14.46 1.70 -2.78
CA GLY A 11 14.70 2.36 -4.07
C GLY A 11 13.98 1.71 -5.26
N GLU A 12 13.13 0.71 -5.00
CA GLU A 12 12.49 -0.12 -6.02
C GLU A 12 10.97 -0.08 -5.89
N GLN A 13 10.27 -0.46 -6.97
CA GLN A 13 8.82 -0.62 -6.92
C GLN A 13 8.41 -1.82 -6.04
N PRO A 14 7.28 -1.73 -5.32
CA PRO A 14 6.80 -2.82 -4.49
C PRO A 14 6.39 -4.05 -5.30
N LEU A 15 6.52 -5.21 -4.68
CA LEU A 15 6.20 -6.51 -5.27
C LEU A 15 5.19 -7.26 -4.41
N LEU A 16 4.31 -8.02 -5.03
CA LEU A 16 3.50 -9.02 -4.35
C LEU A 16 4.30 -10.31 -4.21
N ALA A 17 4.16 -10.98 -3.07
CA ALA A 17 4.71 -12.31 -2.83
C ALA A 17 3.82 -13.09 -1.86
N ASP A 18 4.01 -14.40 -1.83
CA ASP A 18 3.37 -15.27 -0.86
C ASP A 18 4.43 -15.84 0.09
N LEU A 19 4.18 -15.75 1.41
CA LEU A 19 5.10 -16.19 2.45
C LEU A 19 4.67 -17.56 2.96
N TYR A 20 5.65 -18.39 3.30
CA TYR A 20 5.37 -19.70 3.90
C TYR A 20 4.78 -19.54 5.30
N ASP A 21 5.38 -18.66 6.10
CA ASP A 21 5.05 -18.40 7.49
C ASP A 21 5.22 -16.92 7.87
N MET A 22 4.77 -16.54 9.07
CA MET A 22 4.92 -15.17 9.56
C MET A 22 6.39 -14.84 9.85
N PRO A 23 6.90 -13.68 9.37
CA PRO A 23 8.21 -13.17 9.76
C PRO A 23 8.39 -13.07 11.27
N THR A 24 9.58 -13.39 11.74
CA THR A 24 10.01 -13.24 13.14
C THR A 24 11.14 -12.22 13.27
N ASN A 25 11.37 -11.72 14.48
CA ASN A 25 12.44 -10.76 14.76
C ASN A 25 13.86 -11.35 14.60
N GLY A 26 13.98 -12.68 14.47
CA GLY A 26 15.26 -13.37 14.25
C GLY A 26 15.63 -13.55 12.79
N ASP A 27 14.74 -13.26 11.86
CA ASP A 27 14.97 -13.48 10.44
C ASP A 27 15.94 -12.45 9.87
N VAL A 28 16.89 -12.91 9.06
CA VAL A 28 17.84 -12.05 8.32
C VAL A 28 17.43 -11.85 6.87
N SER A 29 16.47 -12.63 6.37
CA SER A 29 16.02 -12.62 4.99
C SER A 29 14.58 -13.10 4.90
N LEU A 30 13.84 -12.57 3.93
CA LEU A 30 12.48 -12.97 3.62
C LEU A 30 12.55 -14.10 2.61
N VAL A 31 12.01 -15.26 2.97
CA VAL A 31 11.86 -16.39 2.05
C VAL A 31 10.41 -16.45 1.61
N CYS A 32 10.17 -16.29 0.31
CA CYS A 32 8.83 -16.26 -0.26
C CYS A 32 8.78 -16.95 -1.63
N THR A 33 7.59 -17.03 -2.20
CA THR A 33 7.35 -17.59 -3.53
C THR A 33 6.34 -16.74 -4.29
N ASN A 34 6.14 -17.07 -5.56
CA ASN A 34 5.12 -16.45 -6.40
C ASN A 34 5.30 -14.92 -6.49
N VAL A 35 6.52 -14.43 -6.75
CA VAL A 35 6.77 -12.98 -6.82
C VAL A 35 6.10 -12.39 -8.07
N ARG A 36 5.34 -11.31 -7.88
CA ARG A 36 4.54 -10.61 -8.88
C ARG A 36 4.71 -9.11 -8.74
N MET A 37 4.52 -8.35 -9.81
CA MET A 37 4.27 -6.92 -9.75
C MET A 37 2.88 -6.67 -9.12
N LEU A 38 2.57 -5.44 -8.72
CA LEU A 38 1.26 -5.10 -8.13
C LEU A 38 0.08 -5.37 -9.09
N ASP A 39 0.31 -5.35 -10.41
CA ASP A 39 -0.69 -5.73 -11.41
C ASP A 39 -0.87 -7.26 -11.55
N GLY A 40 -0.17 -8.05 -10.73
CA GLY A 40 -0.20 -9.51 -10.72
C GLY A 40 0.70 -10.17 -11.76
N LYS A 41 1.35 -9.42 -12.65
CA LYS A 41 2.23 -10.01 -13.68
C LYS A 41 3.60 -10.38 -13.12
N LYS A 42 4.29 -11.29 -13.80
CA LYS A 42 5.68 -11.65 -13.47
C LYS A 42 6.61 -10.44 -13.70
N PRO A 43 7.50 -10.08 -12.74
CA PRO A 43 8.49 -9.04 -12.97
C PRO A 43 9.49 -9.43 -14.07
N LEU A 44 10.01 -8.46 -14.80
CA LEU A 44 10.94 -8.70 -15.92
C LEU A 44 12.23 -9.42 -15.49
N PHE A 45 12.70 -9.16 -14.28
CA PHE A 45 13.92 -9.77 -13.72
C PHE A 45 13.68 -11.17 -13.15
N VAL A 46 12.44 -11.66 -13.15
CA VAL A 46 12.10 -13.01 -12.71
C VAL A 46 11.98 -13.91 -13.92
N ASP A 47 12.88 -14.88 -14.04
CA ASP A 47 12.80 -15.88 -15.10
C ASP A 47 11.68 -16.90 -14.82
N ARG A 48 11.74 -17.53 -13.64
CA ARG A 48 10.83 -18.59 -13.20
C ARG A 48 9.95 -18.16 -12.03
N SER A 49 8.64 -17.98 -12.29
CA SER A 49 7.66 -17.58 -11.27
C SER A 49 7.46 -18.61 -10.16
N ASP A 50 7.76 -19.87 -10.43
CA ASP A 50 7.65 -20.99 -9.49
C ASP A 50 8.91 -21.19 -8.62
N SER A 51 9.81 -20.22 -8.62
CA SER A 51 11.00 -20.23 -7.78
C SER A 51 10.69 -19.90 -6.31
N VAL A 52 11.64 -20.25 -5.46
CA VAL A 52 11.78 -19.67 -4.12
C VAL A 52 12.64 -18.42 -4.24
N PHE A 53 12.18 -17.32 -3.68
CA PHE A 53 12.87 -16.05 -3.67
C PHE A 53 13.35 -15.73 -2.26
N VAL A 54 14.55 -15.15 -2.17
CA VAL A 54 15.17 -14.79 -0.90
C VAL A 54 15.57 -13.31 -0.99
N PHE A 55 14.93 -12.48 -0.17
CA PHE A 55 15.24 -11.05 -0.08
C PHE A 55 15.93 -10.73 1.25
N PRO A 56 17.18 -10.25 1.25
CA PRO A 56 17.82 -9.81 2.49
C PRO A 56 17.04 -8.66 3.13
N TYR A 57 16.81 -8.70 4.45
CA TYR A 57 16.01 -7.68 5.14
C TYR A 57 16.63 -6.28 5.06
N ILE A 58 17.96 -6.19 4.90
CA ILE A 58 18.66 -4.91 4.70
C ILE A 58 18.19 -4.15 3.44
N HIS A 59 17.59 -4.85 2.47
CA HIS A 59 17.03 -4.26 1.26
C HIS A 59 15.51 -4.02 1.34
N ILE A 60 14.85 -4.48 2.40
CA ILE A 60 13.41 -4.32 2.60
C ILE A 60 13.17 -3.10 3.50
N ARG A 61 12.30 -2.18 3.06
CA ARG A 61 11.84 -1.04 3.86
C ARG A 61 10.82 -1.47 4.90
N PHE A 62 9.78 -2.17 4.44
CA PHE A 62 8.73 -2.77 5.28
C PHE A 62 7.94 -3.81 4.47
N LEU A 63 7.07 -4.54 5.17
CA LEU A 63 6.17 -5.55 4.61
C LEU A 63 4.72 -5.18 4.94
N GLU A 64 3.82 -5.32 3.97
CA GLU A 64 2.38 -5.23 4.20
C GLU A 64 1.79 -6.62 4.23
N ILE A 65 1.33 -7.06 5.41
CA ILE A 65 0.67 -8.34 5.60
C ILE A 65 -0.79 -8.07 5.93
N MET A 66 -1.70 -8.60 5.11
CA MET A 66 -3.14 -8.40 5.28
C MET A 66 -3.59 -8.89 6.66
N ALA A 67 -4.42 -8.11 7.36
CA ALA A 67 -4.89 -8.42 8.71
C ALA A 67 -5.58 -9.79 8.80
N ALA A 68 -6.33 -10.17 7.76
CA ALA A 68 -6.96 -11.49 7.64
C ALA A 68 -5.96 -12.67 7.64
N ALA A 69 -4.71 -12.41 7.25
CA ALA A 69 -3.65 -13.41 7.21
C ALA A 69 -2.73 -13.39 8.43
N ALA A 70 -2.80 -12.34 9.27
CA ALA A 70 -1.99 -12.19 10.48
C ALA A 70 -2.76 -12.70 11.72
N PRO A 71 -2.29 -13.78 12.38
CA PRO A 71 -2.92 -14.30 13.59
C PRO A 71 -2.99 -13.22 14.69
N GLY A 72 -4.17 -13.03 15.29
CA GLY A 72 -4.38 -12.05 16.36
C GLY A 72 -4.69 -10.62 15.88
N LEU A 73 -4.62 -10.35 14.58
CA LEU A 73 -4.97 -9.05 13.97
C LEU A 73 -6.27 -9.09 13.16
N ALA A 74 -6.92 -10.26 13.03
CA ALA A 74 -8.14 -10.48 12.25
C ALA A 74 -9.37 -9.66 12.68
N GLY A 75 -9.30 -8.93 13.80
CA GLY A 75 -10.35 -8.02 14.27
C GLY A 75 -10.15 -6.55 13.87
N ALA A 76 -9.04 -6.20 13.21
CA ALA A 76 -8.86 -4.89 12.61
C ALA A 76 -9.61 -4.85 11.26
N SER A 77 -10.94 -4.75 11.33
CA SER A 77 -11.78 -4.46 10.16
C SER A 77 -11.38 -3.11 9.54
N ASP A 78 -11.53 -3.05 8.23
CA ASP A 78 -11.02 -2.09 7.27
C ASP A 78 -11.64 -0.67 7.36
N ASP A 79 -11.66 -0.07 8.55
CA ASP A 79 -12.21 1.28 8.79
C ASP A 79 -11.15 2.40 8.70
N THR A 80 -9.94 2.04 8.24
CA THR A 80 -8.92 3.03 7.88
C THR A 80 -8.52 2.84 6.43
N ALA A 81 -9.50 3.07 5.54
CA ALA A 81 -9.21 3.90 4.39
C ALA A 81 -8.60 5.21 4.91
N VAL A 82 -7.28 5.23 5.11
CA VAL A 82 -6.51 6.45 5.26
C VAL A 82 -6.58 7.10 3.89
N VAL A 83 -7.68 7.81 3.68
CA VAL A 83 -7.71 9.09 3.00
C VAL A 83 -6.28 9.63 2.87
N ALA A 84 -5.85 9.91 1.64
CA ALA A 84 -4.79 10.87 1.49
C ALA A 84 -5.16 12.07 2.39
N ALA A 85 -4.29 12.41 3.35
CA ALA A 85 -4.45 13.60 4.16
C ALA A 85 -4.22 14.83 3.28
N GLY A 86 -5.14 15.08 2.34
CA GLY A 86 -5.55 16.41 1.96
C GLY A 86 -6.49 16.95 3.06
N PRO A 87 -6.62 18.27 3.20
CA PRO A 87 -7.46 18.85 4.25
C PRO A 87 -8.90 18.39 4.03
N ARG A 88 -9.46 17.64 4.98
CA ARG A 88 -10.89 17.29 4.99
C ARG A 88 -11.64 18.36 5.77
N THR A 89 -12.35 19.21 5.05
CA THR A 89 -13.55 19.89 5.56
C THR A 89 -14.76 19.02 5.19
N GLY A 90 -15.51 18.57 6.19
CA GLY A 90 -16.66 17.65 6.08
C GLY A 90 -17.76 18.19 5.15
N ASP A 91 -18.30 17.29 4.33
CA ASP A 91 -19.67 16.70 4.40
C ASP A 91 -20.55 17.48 3.42
N ASP A 92 -21.30 16.93 2.46
CA ASP A 92 -21.80 15.60 2.14
C ASP A 92 -22.08 15.55 0.63
N ASP A 93 -22.24 14.35 0.08
CA ASP A 93 -22.69 14.07 -1.29
C ASP A 93 -23.85 14.95 -1.77
N LEU A 94 -23.68 15.61 -2.92
CA LEU A 94 -24.79 15.89 -3.85
C LEU A 94 -24.28 15.78 -5.29
N ASP A 95 -24.85 14.82 -6.03
CA ASP A 95 -24.86 14.79 -7.48
C ASP A 95 -25.07 16.19 -8.07
N GLY A 96 -24.23 16.57 -9.04
CA GLY A 96 -24.50 17.68 -9.94
C GLY A 96 -23.26 18.43 -10.39
N ASP A 97 -23.12 18.63 -11.70
CA ASP A 97 -22.32 19.69 -12.30
C ASP A 97 -22.73 21.05 -11.68
N ALA A 98 -22.14 21.42 -10.55
CA ALA A 98 -22.25 22.75 -9.99
C ALA A 98 -21.03 23.54 -10.44
N ASP A 99 -21.22 24.36 -11.47
CA ASP A 99 -20.32 25.46 -11.83
C ASP A 99 -20.05 26.31 -10.58
N LEU A 100 -18.89 26.10 -9.95
CA LEU A 100 -18.43 26.90 -8.83
C LEU A 100 -17.88 28.24 -9.36
N GLU A 101 -18.78 29.20 -9.62
CA GLU A 101 -18.40 30.60 -9.86
C GLU A 101 -17.83 31.19 -8.57
N LEU A 102 -16.49 31.32 -8.51
CA LEU A 102 -15.79 31.97 -7.41
C LEU A 102 -16.15 33.48 -7.40
N ASP A 103 -16.67 33.97 -6.28
CA ASP A 103 -17.06 35.37 -6.13
C ASP A 103 -15.84 36.33 -6.05
N GLU A 104 -16.04 37.59 -6.47
CA GLU A 104 -14.96 38.60 -6.47
C GLU A 104 -14.53 39.02 -5.06
N ASP A 105 -15.42 38.90 -4.07
CA ASP A 105 -15.13 39.28 -2.68
C ASP A 105 -14.15 38.31 -2.02
N PHE A 106 -14.21 37.02 -2.37
CA PHE A 106 -13.26 36.00 -1.93
C PHE A 106 -11.86 36.24 -2.50
N LEU A 107 -11.76 36.59 -3.78
CA LEU A 107 -10.48 36.94 -4.43
C LEU A 107 -9.85 38.20 -3.83
N ARG A 108 -10.69 39.15 -3.39
CA ARG A 108 -10.22 40.38 -2.76
C ARG A 108 -9.59 40.10 -1.40
N ARG A 109 -10.18 39.21 -0.61
CA ARG A 109 -9.67 38.87 0.74
C ARG A 109 -8.33 38.14 0.73
N ILE A 110 -8.04 37.35 -0.30
CA ILE A 110 -6.73 36.67 -0.45
C ILE A 110 -5.61 37.66 -0.80
N ARG A 111 -5.91 38.74 -1.54
CA ARG A 111 -4.91 39.73 -1.97
C ARG A 111 -4.48 40.71 -0.86
N GLU A 112 -5.22 40.77 0.25
CA GLU A 112 -4.93 41.66 1.37
C GLU A 112 -4.13 40.99 2.50
N VAL A 113 -3.67 39.74 2.31
CA VAL A 113 -2.79 38.99 3.24
C VAL A 113 -1.34 39.01 2.76
#